data_AF-A0A5L4VIC6-F1
#
_entry.id   AF-A0A5L4VIC6-F1
#
_cell.length_a   1.000
_cell.length_b   1.000
_cell.length_c   1.000
_cell.angle_alpha   90.00
_cell.angle_beta   90.00
_cell.angle_gamma   90.00
#
_symmetry.space_group_name_H-M   'P 1'
#
loop_
_entity.id
_entity.type
_entity.pdbx_description
1 polymer ?
#
loop_
_entity_poly.entity_id
_entity_poly.type
_entity_poly.pdbx_seq_one_letter_code
_entity_poly.pdbx_strand_id
1 'polypeptide(L)'
;MNLILANQSLYYLPKNTLAQNMDEFYEMCEKGAIFFATMMSEKNYYFKHAGKEDEQGLRKVVLEGRLNEISYIHFIKNATDLKELFKPFKCLYLGEYDPINFYEFEGSAHHFIYVGVKE
;
A
#
# COMPACT_ATOMS: atom_id res chain seq x y z
N MET A 1 12.53 -17.55 -4.51
CA MET A 1 11.06 -17.41 -4.23
C MET A 1 10.31 -17.03 -5.50
N ASN A 2 9.12 -17.58 -5.77
CA ASN A 2 8.39 -17.37 -7.05
C ASN A 2 7.17 -16.43 -6.96
N LEU A 3 6.67 -16.17 -5.75
CA LEU A 3 5.54 -15.28 -5.50
C LEU A 3 5.75 -14.57 -4.16
N ILE A 4 5.57 -13.26 -4.17
CA ILE A 4 5.40 -12.46 -2.96
C ILE A 4 3.96 -11.93 -2.95
N LEU A 5 3.26 -12.15 -1.83
CA LEU A 5 1.91 -11.64 -1.59
C LEU A 5 1.92 -10.67 -0.41
N ALA A 6 1.78 -9.38 -0.70
CA ALA A 6 1.78 -8.28 0.26
C ALA A 6 0.42 -7.55 0.23
N ASN A 7 -0.64 -8.30 0.57
CA ASN A 7 -1.98 -7.74 0.67
C ASN A 7 -2.14 -7.03 2.02
N GLN A 8 -2.48 -5.75 1.96
CA GLN A 8 -2.78 -4.89 3.10
C GLN A 8 -1.71 -4.86 4.22
N SER A 9 -0.43 -4.85 3.84
CA SER A 9 0.68 -4.91 4.82
C SER A 9 1.74 -3.82 4.66
N LEU A 10 2.07 -3.41 3.44
CA LEU A 10 3.25 -2.57 3.18
C LEU A 10 3.04 -1.08 3.49
N TYR A 11 1.79 -0.61 3.57
CA TYR A 11 1.50 0.80 3.84
C TYR A 11 1.74 1.24 5.29
N TYR A 12 2.19 0.34 6.17
CA TYR A 12 2.65 0.69 7.52
C TYR A 12 4.16 0.94 7.59
N LEU A 13 4.90 0.75 6.48
CA LEU A 13 6.34 0.87 6.45
C LEU A 13 6.79 2.29 6.08
N PRO A 14 7.78 2.86 6.80
CA PRO A 14 8.48 4.07 6.36
C PRO A 14 9.01 3.93 4.94
N LYS A 15 8.99 5.02 4.16
CA LYS A 15 9.40 5.01 2.75
C LYS A 15 10.80 4.44 2.52
N ASN A 16 11.77 4.78 3.39
CA ASN A 16 13.14 4.30 3.28
C ASN A 16 13.25 2.80 3.57
N THR A 17 12.55 2.33 4.60
CA THR A 17 12.48 0.90 4.95
C THR A 17 11.80 0.11 3.84
N LEU A 18 10.70 0.62 3.29
CA LEU A 18 9.99 -0.01 2.19
C LEU A 18 10.89 -0.15 0.95
N ALA A 19 11.66 0.90 0.59
CA ALA A 19 12.60 0.83 -0.52
C ALA A 19 13.66 -0.26 -0.32
N GLN A 20 14.27 -0.33 0.87
CA GLN A 20 15.22 -1.39 1.22
C GLN A 20 14.59 -2.78 1.13
N ASN A 21 13.36 -2.95 1.63
CA ASN A 21 12.67 -4.22 1.54
C ASN A 21 12.33 -4.60 0.09
N MET A 22 12.09 -3.65 -0.82
CA MET A 22 11.88 -3.96 -2.23
C MET A 22 13.14 -4.53 -2.89
N ASP A 23 14.32 -3.99 -2.54
CA ASP A 23 15.60 -4.52 -3.01
C ASP A 23 15.82 -5.95 -2.47
N GLU A 24 15.63 -6.16 -1.16
CA GLU A 24 15.73 -7.49 -0.54
C GLU A 24 14.74 -8.50 -1.14
N PHE A 25 13.48 -8.09 -1.33
CA PHE A 25 12.44 -8.91 -1.96
C PHE A 25 12.81 -9.28 -3.38
N TYR A 26 13.38 -8.35 -4.14
CA TYR A 26 13.83 -8.61 -5.49
C TYR A 26 15.00 -9.60 -5.48
N GLU A 27 16.00 -9.43 -4.60
CA GLU A 27 17.15 -10.33 -4.50
C GLU A 27 16.74 -11.77 -4.19
N MET A 28 15.82 -11.98 -3.24
CA MET A 28 15.32 -13.31 -2.84
C MET A 28 14.43 -14.00 -3.89
N CYS A 29 13.93 -13.25 -4.87
CA CYS A 29 13.04 -13.76 -5.92
C CYS A 29 13.80 -14.47 -7.04
N GLU A 30 13.21 -15.51 -7.61
CA GLU A 30 13.68 -16.08 -8.88
C GLU A 30 13.35 -15.15 -10.05
N LYS A 31 14.04 -15.29 -11.18
CA LYS A 31 13.62 -14.65 -12.42
C LYS A 31 12.22 -15.13 -12.81
N GLY A 32 11.33 -14.20 -13.15
CA GLY A 32 9.92 -14.45 -13.44
C GLY A 32 9.02 -14.48 -12.22
N ALA A 33 9.55 -14.27 -11.00
CA ALA A 33 8.72 -14.22 -9.79
C ALA A 33 7.74 -13.06 -9.83
N ILE A 34 6.52 -13.30 -9.34
CA ILE A 34 5.46 -12.30 -9.25
C ILE A 34 5.47 -11.61 -7.90
N PHE A 35 5.33 -10.29 -7.90
CA PHE A 35 5.08 -9.49 -6.70
C PHE A 35 3.68 -8.89 -6.78
N PHE A 36 2.82 -9.30 -5.85
CA PHE A 36 1.49 -8.71 -5.67
C PHE A 36 1.48 -7.88 -4.39
N ALA A 37 1.02 -6.64 -4.47
CA ALA A 37 0.85 -5.78 -3.31
C ALA A 37 -0.38 -4.90 -3.42
N THR A 38 -0.88 -4.44 -2.27
CA THR A 38 -1.93 -3.42 -2.21
C THR A 38 -1.55 -2.27 -1.31
N MET A 39 -1.92 -1.05 -1.70
CA MET A 39 -1.69 0.16 -0.92
C MET A 39 -3.00 0.92 -0.70
N MET A 40 -3.20 1.47 0.50
CA MET A 40 -4.34 2.37 0.76
C MET A 40 -4.22 3.62 -0.10
N SER A 41 -5.32 4.06 -0.70
CA SER A 41 -5.35 5.33 -1.43
C SER A 41 -5.84 6.48 -0.54
N GLU A 42 -5.63 7.71 -0.97
CA GLU A 42 -6.24 8.89 -0.32
C GLU A 42 -7.79 8.90 -0.37
N LYS A 43 -8.42 8.03 -1.18
CA LYS A 43 -9.89 7.85 -1.18
C LYS A 43 -10.37 7.02 0.03
N ASN A 44 -9.48 6.26 0.66
CA ASN A 44 -9.81 5.42 1.81
C ASN A 44 -10.32 6.26 2.99
N TYR A 45 -11.31 5.75 3.72
CA TYR A 45 -11.93 6.40 4.88
C TYR A 45 -10.90 6.85 5.92
N TYR A 46 -9.83 6.08 6.12
CA TYR A 46 -8.77 6.38 7.10
C TYR A 46 -8.07 7.71 6.78
N PHE A 47 -8.02 8.11 5.50
CA PHE A 47 -7.40 9.37 5.08
C PHE A 47 -8.12 10.60 5.63
N LYS A 48 -9.43 10.51 5.93
CA LYS A 48 -10.19 11.61 6.55
C LYS A 48 -9.69 11.96 7.96
N HIS A 49 -9.05 11.00 8.61
CA HIS A 49 -8.51 11.12 9.96
C HIS A 49 -6.98 11.24 9.97
N ALA A 50 -6.37 11.37 8.79
CA ALA A 50 -4.93 11.46 8.63
C ALA A 50 -4.43 12.89 8.91
N GLY A 51 -3.37 12.97 9.72
CA GLY A 51 -2.61 14.20 9.91
C GLY A 51 -1.73 14.56 8.70
N LYS A 52 -0.81 15.49 8.93
CA LYS A 52 0.25 15.80 7.96
C LYS A 52 1.16 14.59 7.77
N GLU A 53 1.67 14.46 6.56
CA GLU A 53 2.72 13.50 6.24
C GLU A 53 4.02 13.91 6.91
N ASP A 54 4.71 12.94 7.51
CA ASP A 54 6.02 13.13 8.10
C ASP A 54 7.16 12.89 7.09
N GLU A 55 8.40 13.09 7.54
CA GLU A 55 9.60 12.90 6.71
C GLU A 55 9.80 11.44 6.26
N GLN A 56 9.10 10.48 6.88
CA GLN A 56 9.13 9.07 6.55
C GLN A 56 8.03 8.67 5.55
N GLY A 57 7.18 9.61 5.12
CA GLY A 57 6.06 9.36 4.21
C GLY A 57 4.83 8.76 4.91
N LEU A 58 4.79 8.77 6.24
CA LEU A 58 3.68 8.25 7.02
C LEU A 58 2.78 9.37 7.51
N ARG A 59 1.49 9.07 7.63
CA ARG A 59 0.50 9.95 8.26
C ARG A 59 -0.04 9.29 9.49
N LYS A 60 -0.01 10.01 10.62
CA LYS A 60 -0.71 9.57 11.84
C LYS A 60 -2.22 9.62 11.58
N VAL A 61 -2.87 8.49 11.70
CA VAL A 61 -4.33 8.31 11.63
C VAL A 61 -4.82 8.00 13.05
N VAL A 62 -5.78 8.79 13.53
CA VAL A 62 -6.40 8.56 14.85
C VAL A 62 -7.87 8.26 14.61
N LEU A 63 -8.28 7.02 14.91
CA LEU A 63 -9.68 6.62 14.86
C LEU A 63 -10.26 6.62 16.27
N GLU A 64 -11.42 7.25 16.42
CA GLU A 64 -12.18 7.32 17.66
C GLU A 64 -13.62 6.82 17.42
N GLY A 65 -14.16 6.03 18.35
CA GLY A 65 -15.52 5.51 18.28
C GLY A 65 -15.55 3.98 18.25
N ARG A 66 -16.02 3.38 17.15
CA ARG A 66 -16.09 1.91 16.98
C ARG A 66 -14.69 1.28 17.08
N LEU A 67 -13.70 1.92 16.48
CA LEU A 67 -12.29 1.61 16.61
C LEU A 67 -11.63 2.75 17.39
N ASN A 68 -10.79 2.41 18.36
CA ASN A 68 -10.01 3.36 19.15
C ASN A 68 -8.53 3.02 18.95
N GLU A 69 -7.95 3.50 17.85
CA GLU A 69 -6.60 3.14 17.44
C GLU A 69 -5.83 4.32 16.85
N ILE A 70 -4.51 4.23 16.96
CA ILE A 70 -3.56 5.12 16.32
C ILE A 70 -2.71 4.28 15.38
N SER A 71 -2.77 4.63 14.09
CA SER A 71 -2.04 3.96 13.02
C SER A 71 -1.16 4.98 12.28
N TYR A 72 -0.08 4.51 11.67
CA TYR A 72 0.80 5.33 10.82
C TYR A 72 0.80 4.75 9.42
N ILE A 73 0.25 5.48 8.46
CA ILE A 73 -0.11 4.92 7.15
C ILE A 73 0.49 5.77 6.02
N HIS A 74 1.11 5.09 5.06
CA HIS A 74 1.56 5.61 3.78
C HIS A 74 0.42 5.50 2.76
N PHE A 75 -0.25 6.62 2.47
CA PHE A 75 -1.32 6.67 1.48
C PHE A 75 -0.77 6.98 0.09
N ILE A 76 -1.41 6.39 -0.92
CA ILE A 76 -1.04 6.58 -2.32
C ILE A 76 -2.09 7.45 -3.01
N LYS A 77 -1.63 8.47 -3.73
CA LYS A 77 -2.52 9.37 -4.46
C LYS A 77 -2.99 8.77 -5.78
N ASN A 78 -2.06 8.26 -6.59
CA ASN A 78 -2.36 7.67 -7.89
C ASN A 78 -1.78 6.26 -8.01
N ALA A 79 -2.51 5.33 -8.65
CA ALA A 79 -2.02 3.98 -8.90
C ALA A 79 -0.67 3.95 -9.62
N THR A 80 -0.39 4.94 -10.47
CA THR A 80 0.88 5.06 -11.20
C THR A 80 2.09 5.25 -10.29
N ASP A 81 1.90 5.82 -9.10
CA ASP A 81 2.97 6.09 -8.14
C ASP A 81 3.56 4.78 -7.59
N LEU A 82 2.79 3.68 -7.64
CA LEU A 82 3.25 2.33 -7.27
C LEU A 82 4.38 1.82 -8.17
N LYS A 83 4.49 2.30 -9.40
CA LYS A 83 5.58 1.89 -10.31
C LYS A 83 6.94 2.32 -9.80
N GLU A 84 7.02 3.51 -9.19
CA GLU A 84 8.25 4.00 -8.60
C GLU A 84 8.48 3.35 -7.23
N LEU A 85 7.42 3.26 -6.43
CA LEU A 85 7.48 2.73 -5.07
C LEU A 85 7.98 1.28 -5.01
N PHE A 86 7.61 0.48 -6.01
CA PHE A 86 7.91 -0.95 -6.06
C PHE A 86 8.99 -1.33 -7.07
N LYS A 87 9.82 -0.37 -7.50
CA LYS A 87 11.10 -0.71 -8.10
C LYS A 87 11.90 -1.61 -7.14
N PRO A 88 12.67 -2.59 -7.64
CA PRO A 88 13.00 -2.79 -9.06
C PRO A 88 12.06 -3.75 -9.83
N PHE A 89 10.94 -4.18 -9.25
CA PHE A 89 9.97 -5.00 -9.99
C PHE A 89 9.40 -4.24 -11.21
N LYS A 90 9.32 -4.91 -12.35
CA LYS A 90 8.66 -4.35 -13.53
C LYS A 90 7.15 -4.49 -13.37
N CYS A 91 6.45 -3.36 -13.45
CA CYS A 91 5.00 -3.32 -13.39
C CYS A 91 4.36 -4.08 -14.57
N LEU A 92 3.56 -5.10 -14.26
CA LEU A 92 2.71 -5.82 -15.21
C LEU A 92 1.28 -5.27 -15.21
N TYR A 93 0.72 -5.00 -14.03
CA TYR A 93 -0.66 -4.56 -13.89
C TYR A 93 -0.83 -3.59 -12.72
N LEU A 94 -1.72 -2.61 -12.92
CA LEU A 94 -2.23 -1.73 -11.89
C LEU A 94 -3.75 -1.87 -11.87
N GLY A 95 -4.32 -1.98 -10.68
CA GLY A 95 -5.76 -2.01 -10.47
C GLY A 95 -6.15 -1.26 -9.22
N GLU A 96 -7.43 -1.32 -8.89
CA GLU A 96 -7.97 -0.83 -7.63
C GLU A 96 -9.18 -1.67 -7.23
N TYR A 97 -9.49 -1.64 -5.94
CA TYR A 97 -10.75 -2.14 -5.42
C TYR A 97 -11.27 -1.19 -4.35
N ASP A 98 -12.59 -1.05 -4.31
CA ASP A 98 -13.32 -0.42 -3.22
C ASP A 98 -14.52 -1.33 -2.91
N PRO A 99 -14.52 -2.06 -1.78
CA PRO A 99 -15.59 -2.96 -1.43
C PRO A 99 -16.95 -2.24 -1.38
N ILE A 100 -18.01 -2.99 -1.68
CA ILE A 100 -19.37 -2.48 -1.48
C ILE A 100 -19.60 -2.40 0.03
N ASN A 101 -19.84 -1.19 0.53
CA ASN A 101 -20.29 -0.98 1.89
C ASN A 101 -21.78 -1.30 1.98
N PHE A 102 -22.16 -2.12 2.95
CA PHE A 102 -23.58 -2.42 3.21
C PHE A 102 -24.23 -1.34 4.06
N TYR A 103 -23.43 -0.55 4.77
CA TYR A 103 -23.90 0.54 5.61
C TYR A 103 -23.18 1.85 5.28
N GLU A 104 -23.91 2.97 5.31
CA GLU A 104 -23.37 4.29 4.95
C GLU A 104 -22.21 4.75 5.85
N PHE A 105 -22.10 4.21 7.07
CA PHE A 105 -21.06 4.60 8.02
C PHE A 105 -19.70 3.92 7.77
N GLU A 106 -19.62 2.91 6.89
CA GLU A 106 -18.39 2.10 6.73
C GLU A 106 -17.28 2.83 5.96
N GLY A 107 -17.63 3.85 5.16
CA GLY A 107 -16.67 4.67 4.42
C GLY A 107 -15.91 3.88 3.35
N SER A 108 -15.27 4.56 2.40
CA SER A 108 -14.51 3.87 1.34
C SER A 108 -13.38 3.04 1.94
N ALA A 109 -13.23 1.78 1.51
CA ALA A 109 -12.09 0.94 1.84
C ALA A 109 -11.19 0.79 0.61
N HIS A 110 -11.06 1.87 -0.18
CA HIS A 110 -10.33 1.88 -1.42
C HIS A 110 -8.85 1.57 -1.24
N HIS A 111 -8.34 0.68 -2.10
CA HIS A 111 -6.93 0.34 -2.23
C HIS A 111 -6.55 0.25 -3.70
N PHE A 112 -5.29 0.59 -4.00
CA PHE A 112 -4.68 0.24 -5.27
C PHE A 112 -4.07 -1.15 -5.20
N ILE A 113 -4.06 -1.85 -6.34
CA ILE A 113 -3.38 -3.13 -6.57
C ILE A 113 -2.19 -2.88 -7.49
N TYR A 114 -1.05 -3.48 -7.15
CA TYR A 114 0.12 -3.59 -8.02
C TYR A 114 0.45 -5.07 -8.24
N VAL A 115 0.73 -5.41 -9.50
CA VAL A 115 1.35 -6.67 -9.88
C VAL A 115 2.61 -6.38 -10.67
N GLY A 116 3.75 -6.85 -10.19
CA GLY A 116 5.04 -6.75 -10.84
C GLY A 116 5.73 -8.09 -11.03
N VAL A 117 6.80 -8.09 -11.80
CA VAL A 117 7.62 -9.27 -12.10
C VAL A 117 9.11 -8.94 -11.97
N LYS A 118 9.90 -9.92 -11.50
CA LYS A 118 11.36 -9.88 -11.58
C LYS A 118 11.82 -10.32 -12.97
N GLU A 119 12.53 -9.47 -13.70
CA GLU A 119 13.08 -9.79 -15.04
C GLU A 119 14.57 -10.11 -15.04
#